data_AF-A0A7L8V6H5-F1
#
_entry.id   AF-A0A7L8V6H5-F1
#
_cell.length_a   1.000
_cell.length_b   1.000
_cell.length_c   1.000
_cell.angle_alpha   90.00
_cell.angle_beta   90.00
_cell.angle_gamma   90.00
#
_symmetry.space_group_name_H-M   'P 1'
#
loop_
_entity.id
_entity.type
_entity.pdbx_description
1 polymer ?
#
loop_
_entity_poly.entity_id
_entity_poly.type
_entity_poly.pdbx_seq_one_letter_code
_entity_poly.pdbx_strand_id
1 'polypeptide(L)' 'MPKGAFEDLWKSVKSGNIWTGYVKNKTKNNEYYWVYATVYPFQNCQGEKGYLSCRRKATYFEIQQAKLLYSTM' A
#
# COMPACT_ATOMS: atom_id res chain seq x y z
N MET A 1 -4.38 7.09 -6.04
CA MET A 1 -4.96 5.96 -5.30
C MET A 1 -6.26 6.47 -4.69
N PRO A 2 -7.36 5.70 -4.76
CA PRO A 2 -8.63 6.09 -4.16
C PRO A 2 -8.46 6.35 -2.66
N LYS A 3 -9.21 7.31 -2.12
CA LYS A 3 -9.20 7.60 -0.68
C LYS A 3 -9.57 6.35 0.14
N GLY A 4 -10.58 5.60 -0.32
CA GLY A 4 -11.04 4.38 0.34
C GLY A 4 -9.95 3.29 0.46
N ALA A 5 -9.11 3.11 -0.56
CA ALA A 5 -8.00 2.14 -0.48
C ALA A 5 -6.93 2.55 0.55
N PHE A 6 -6.72 3.85 0.73
CA PHE A 6 -5.80 4.35 1.76
C PHE A 6 -6.38 4.22 3.17
N GLU A 7 -7.68 4.47 3.33
CA GLU A 7 -8.38 4.27 4.60
C GLU A 7 -8.38 2.80 5.01
N ASP A 8 -8.63 1.89 4.06
CA ASP A 8 -8.58 0.44 4.27
C ASP A 8 -7.20 -0.05 4.74
N LEU A 9 -6.12 0.49 4.15
CA LEU A 9 -4.75 0.23 4.60
C LEU A 9 -4.60 0.55 6.09
N TRP A 10 -4.93 1.77 6.48
CA TRP A 10 -4.76 2.21 7.86
C TRP A 10 -5.66 1.46 8.83
N LYS A 11 -6.90 1.16 8.43
CA LYS A 11 -7.84 0.37 9.22
C LYS A 11 -7.27 -1.02 9.49
N SER A 12 -6.76 -1.69 8.46
CA SER A 12 -6.20 -3.04 8.53
C SER A 12 -4.95 -3.09 9.42
N VAL A 13 -3.97 -2.22 9.18
CA VAL A 13 -2.71 -2.29 9.94
C VAL A 13 -2.88 -1.85 11.40
N LYS A 14 -3.76 -0.89 11.68
CA LYS A 14 -4.09 -0.48 13.06
C LYS A 14 -4.83 -1.55 13.84
N SER A 15 -5.58 -2.43 13.17
CA SER A 15 -6.22 -3.58 13.82
C SER A 15 -5.28 -4.78 13.99
N GLY A 16 -3.99 -4.63 13.68
CA GLY A 16 -3.01 -5.73 13.76
C GLY A 16 -3.03 -6.68 12.56
N ASN A 17 -3.79 -6.37 11.51
CA ASN A 17 -3.86 -7.20 10.31
C ASN A 17 -2.81 -6.76 9.28
N ILE A 18 -2.35 -7.72 8.49
CA ILE A 18 -1.50 -7.45 7.33
C ILE A 18 -2.35 -6.82 6.24
N TRP A 19 -1.84 -5.80 5.58
CA TRP A 19 -2.47 -5.20 4.41
C TRP A 19 -1.67 -5.47 3.15
N THR A 20 -2.34 -5.76 2.04
CA THR A 20 -1.73 -5.86 0.71
C THR A 20 -2.48 -5.02 -0.32
N GLY A 21 -1.75 -4.42 -1.25
CA GLY A 21 -2.40 -3.70 -2.35
C GLY A 21 -1.44 -2.94 -3.27
N TYR A 22 -2.01 -2.42 -4.35
CA TYR A 22 -1.28 -1.65 -5.36
C TYR A 22 -1.29 -0.16 -5.07
N VAL A 23 -0.15 0.41 -4.72
CA VAL A 23 -0.06 1.82 -4.36
C VAL A 23 0.47 2.64 -5.54
N LYS A 24 -0.31 3.63 -5.98
CA LYS A 24 0.16 4.69 -6.91
C LYS A 24 0.82 5.80 -6.10
N ASN A 25 2.15 5.84 -6.14
CA ASN A 25 2.96 6.86 -5.46
C ASN A 25 3.33 8.00 -6.39
N LYS A 26 3.57 9.18 -5.80
CA LYS A 26 4.04 10.38 -6.49
C LYS A 26 5.51 10.63 -6.12
N THR A 27 6.37 10.89 -7.10
CA THR A 27 7.79 11.23 -6.87
C THR A 27 7.92 12.72 -6.51
N LYS A 28 9.10 13.11 -6.00
CA LYS A 28 9.46 14.53 -5.78
C LYS A 28 9.34 15.35 -7.07
N ASN A 29 9.58 14.73 -8.22
CA ASN A 29 9.53 15.36 -9.54
C ASN A 29 8.12 15.37 -10.15
N ASN A 30 7.07 15.13 -9.36
CA ASN A 30 5.67 15.05 -9.80
C ASN A 30 5.32 13.90 -10.76
N GLU A 31 6.20 12.91 -10.93
CA GLU A 31 5.91 11.70 -11.69
C GLU A 31 5.20 10.64 -10.82
N TYR A 32 4.73 9.56 -11.44
CA TYR A 32 4.05 8.47 -10.73
C TYR A 32 4.71 7.12 -10.96
N TYR A 33 4.73 6.30 -9.91
CA TYR A 33 5.13 4.90 -9.99
C TYR A 33 4.19 4.03 -9.17
N TRP A 34 4.18 2.74 -9.49
CA TRP A 34 3.31 1.75 -8.86
C TRP A 34 4.12 0.67 -8.17
N VAL A 35 3.68 0.31 -6.98
CA VAL A 35 4.23 -0.79 -6.20
C VAL A 35 3.12 -1.72 -5.76
N TYR A 36 3.42 -3.00 -5.69
CA TYR A 36 2.67 -3.92 -4.83
C TYR A 36 3.30 -3.84 -3.44
N ALA A 37 2.52 -3.42 -2.45
CA ALA A 37 2.98 -3.24 -1.08
C ALA A 37 2.30 -4.25 -0.16
N THR A 38 3.09 -4.85 0.72
CA THR A 38 2.61 -5.62 1.87
C THR A 38 3.04 -4.88 3.14
N VAL A 39 2.09 -4.53 4.00
CA VAL A 39 2.34 -3.80 5.24
C VAL A 39 2.05 -4.70 6.43
N TYR A 40 3.07 -4.93 7.25
CA TYR A 40 3.03 -5.75 8.45
C TYR A 40 3.06 -4.86 9.69
N PRO A 41 2.06 -4.92 10.57
CA PRO A 41 2.21 -4.41 11.93
C PRO A 41 3.18 -5.30 12.69
N PHE A 42 4.10 -4.70 13.45
CA PHE A 42 5.04 -5.44 14.28
C PHE A 42 5.28 -4.71 15.61
N GLN A 43 5.84 -5.44 16.58
CA GLN A 43 6.35 -4.90 17.82
C GLN A 43 7.83 -5.23 17.92
N ASN A 44 8.68 -4.24 18.20
CA ASN A 44 10.12 -4.48 18.34
C ASN A 44 10.45 -5.10 19.71
N CYS A 45 11.72 -5.47 19.91
CA CYS A 45 12.18 -6.08 21.17
C CYS A 45 12.02 -5.16 22.39
N GLN A 46 11.87 -3.85 22.20
CA GLN A 46 11.64 -2.87 23.26
C GLN A 46 10.16 -2.65 23.58
N GLY A 47 9.26 -3.33 22.86
CA GLY A 47 7.81 -3.22 23.05
C GLY A 47 7.14 -2.11 22.23
N GLU A 48 7.86 -1.43 21.36
CA GLU A 48 7.33 -0.34 20.53
C GLU A 48 6.59 -0.90 19.32
N LYS A 49 5.41 -0.35 19.03
CA LYS A 49 4.60 -0.71 17.86
C LYS A 49 5.09 0.04 16.62
N GLY A 50 5.25 -0.69 15.52
CA GLY A 50 5.66 -0.15 14.23
C GLY A 50 4.97 -0.84 13.06
N TYR A 51 5.26 -0.34 11.85
CA TYR A 51 4.78 -0.93 10.60
C TYR A 51 5.95 -1.12 9.64
N LEU A 52 6.06 -2.31 9.07
CA LEU A 52 7.06 -2.65 8.04
C LEU A 52 6.34 -2.77 6.69
N SER A 53 6.83 -2.07 5.67
CA SER A 53 6.27 -2.17 4.31
C SER A 53 7.29 -2.80 3.37
N CYS A 54 7.04 -4.03 2.94
CA CYS A 54 7.76 -4.67 1.85
C CYS A 54 7.10 -4.28 0.53
N ARG A 55 7.90 -3.86 -0.45
CA ARG A 55 7.39 -3.32 -1.72
C ARG A 55 8.13 -3.96 -2.88
N ARG A 56 7.39 -4.38 -3.90
CA ARG A 56 7.94 -4.73 -5.20
C ARG A 56 7.40 -3.82 -6.28
N LYS A 57 8.18 -3.65 -7.34
CA LYS A 57 7.70 -2.98 -8.56
C LYS A 57 6.50 -3.77 -9.10
N ALA A 58 5.41 -3.05 -9.39
CA ALA A 58 4.27 -3.64 -10.08
C ALA A 58 4.62 -3.86 -11.55
N THR A 59 4.22 -4.98 -12.11
CA THR A 59 4.33 -5.25 -13.55
C THR A 59 3.35 -4.38 -14.32
N TYR A 60 3.57 -4.23 -15.63
CA TYR A 60 2.67 -3.46 -16.49
C TYR A 60 1.22 -3.96 -16.40
N PHE A 61 1.01 -5.28 -16.46
CA PHE A 61 -0.32 -5.89 -16.42
C PHE A 61 -1.05 -5.62 -15.10
N GLU A 62 -0.35 -5.75 -13.97
CA GLU A 62 -0.88 -5.44 -12.64
C GLU A 62 -1.29 -3.97 -12.51
N ILE A 63 -0.51 -3.05 -13.10
CA ILE A 63 -0.83 -1.63 -13.11
C ILE A 63 -2.13 -1.36 -13.87
N GLN A 64 -2.36 -2.02 -15.01
CA GLN A 64 -3.59 -1.82 -15.78
C GLN A 64 -4.81 -2.33 -15.00
N GLN A 65 -4.72 -3.50 -14.37
CA GLN A 65 -5.78 -4.02 -13.52
C GLN A 65 -6.07 -3.10 -12.33
N ALA A 66 -5.03 -2.63 -11.64
CA ALA A 66 -5.18 -1.72 -10.51
C ALA A 66 -5.80 -0.38 -10.93
N LYS A 67 -5.45 0.14 -12.11
CA LYS A 67 -6.09 1.36 -12.66
C LYS A 67 -7.58 1.16 -12.90
N LEU A 68 -7.98 0.01 -13.46
CA LEU A 68 -9.40 -0.31 -13.69
C LEU A 68 -10.16 -0.38 -12.36
N LEU A 69 -9.64 -1.14 -11.40
CA LEU A 69 -10.22 -1.25 -10.05
C LEU A 69 -10.33 0.12 -9.37
N TYR A 70 -9.32 0.97 -9.50
CA TYR A 70 -9.31 2.29 -8.86
C TYR A 70 -10.15 3.32 -9.59
N SER A 71 -10.62 3.04 -10.81
CA SER A 71 -11.58 3.91 -11.50
C SER A 71 -13.02 3.69 -11.02
N THR A 72 -13.29 2.56 -10.37
CA THR A 72 -14.62 2.18 -9.85
C THR A 72 -14.78 2.45 -8.35
N MET A 73 -13.77 3.01 -7.69
CA MET A 73 -13.71 3.28 -6.24
C MET A 73 -13.57 4.78 -5.98
#